data_AF-A0A9X1VEX6-F1
#
_entry.id   AF-A0A9X1VEX6-F1
#
_cell.length_a   1.000
_cell.length_b   1.000
_cell.length_c   1.000
_cell.angle_alpha   90.00
_cell.angle_beta   90.00
_cell.angle_gamma   90.00
#
_symmetry.space_group_name_H-M   'P 1'
#
loop_
_entity.id
_entity.type
_entity.pdbx_description
1 polymer ?
#
loop_
_entity_poly.entity_id
_entity_poly.type
_entity_poly.pdbx_seq_one_letter_code
_entity_poly.pdbx_strand_id
1 'polypeptide(L)'
;MSDTIPPTAPTGPSLNDFASFYLYGLTNQPYQQSTDLAKFGELYNLVIGNHGGLGIASTFHPYQLVNPAGLTVWYAAYAQFYAQPNRLELFAEMTVEKASFVTVPPASFAEFHVWPDTRLTTDENPIFGRFVPFVIPFLVRKDPELLRWDKEFATAEGDKSRIAPYLKAVNEAIHFVQPAPAFVLGFGEFDEQQPELLVEKFISCRDMLL
;
A
#
# COMPACT_ATOMS: atom_id res chain seq x y z
N MET A 1 -21.52 -48.07 3.79
CA MET A 1 -21.45 -47.02 2.75
C MET A 1 -20.44 -46.01 3.26
N SER A 2 -19.31 -45.89 2.58
CA SER A 2 -18.24 -44.97 2.98
C SER A 2 -18.50 -43.61 2.36
N ASP A 3 -18.90 -42.65 3.18
CA ASP A 3 -19.01 -41.25 2.78
C ASP A 3 -17.62 -40.72 2.46
N THR A 4 -17.29 -40.69 1.18
CA THR A 4 -16.10 -40.00 0.68
C THR A 4 -16.50 -38.55 0.45
N ILE A 5 -16.10 -37.68 1.40
CA ILE A 5 -16.17 -36.23 1.22
C ILE A 5 -15.36 -35.91 -0.05
N PRO A 6 -15.95 -35.26 -1.07
CA PRO A 6 -15.20 -34.90 -2.27
C PRO A 6 -14.05 -33.97 -1.89
N PRO A 7 -12.84 -34.16 -2.44
CA PRO A 7 -11.72 -33.28 -2.15
C PRO A 7 -12.12 -31.86 -2.56
N THR A 8 -12.17 -30.96 -1.59
CA THR A 8 -12.36 -29.52 -1.83
C THR A 8 -11.26 -29.05 -2.76
N ALA A 9 -11.65 -28.47 -3.90
CA ALA A 9 -10.71 -27.92 -4.86
C ALA A 9 -9.80 -26.89 -4.16
N PRO A 10 -8.50 -26.84 -4.48
CA PRO A 10 -7.61 -25.85 -3.87
C PRO A 10 -8.16 -24.44 -4.14
N THR A 11 -8.41 -23.69 -3.08
CA THR A 11 -9.00 -22.34 -3.16
C THR A 11 -7.96 -21.26 -3.37
N GLY A 12 -6.66 -21.59 -3.31
CA GLY A 12 -5.58 -20.62 -3.25
C GLY A 12 -5.47 -19.95 -1.87
N PRO A 13 -4.49 -19.04 -1.68
CA PRO A 13 -4.33 -18.24 -0.47
C PRO A 13 -5.57 -17.40 -0.15
N SER A 14 -5.86 -17.25 1.14
CA SER A 14 -6.89 -16.36 1.68
C SER A 14 -6.36 -14.93 1.82
N LEU A 15 -7.20 -13.94 2.13
CA LEU A 15 -6.70 -12.59 2.46
C LEU A 15 -5.79 -12.60 3.71
N ASN A 16 -6.04 -13.50 4.68
CA ASN A 16 -5.26 -13.59 5.92
C ASN A 16 -3.80 -14.03 5.70
N ASP A 17 -3.52 -14.58 4.53
CA ASP A 17 -2.18 -14.93 4.06
C ASP A 17 -1.37 -13.69 3.63
N PHE A 18 -2.00 -12.53 3.55
CA PHE A 18 -1.37 -11.26 3.18
C PHE A 18 -1.32 -10.30 4.36
N ALA A 19 -0.40 -9.35 4.27
CA ALA A 19 -0.34 -8.16 5.12
C ALA A 19 -0.61 -6.92 4.25
N SER A 20 -1.39 -6.00 4.81
CA SER A 20 -1.80 -4.75 4.16
C SER A 20 -0.79 -3.68 4.48
N PHE A 21 0.00 -3.26 3.49
CA PHE A 21 1.04 -2.26 3.67
C PHE A 21 0.76 -1.00 2.85
N TYR A 22 1.46 0.07 3.20
CA TYR A 22 1.47 1.32 2.45
C TYR A 22 2.81 2.02 2.54
N LEU A 23 3.10 2.80 1.50
CA LEU A 23 4.01 3.93 1.54
C LEU A 23 3.19 5.19 1.77
N TYR A 24 3.64 6.10 2.63
CA TYR A 24 2.93 7.34 2.93
C TYR A 24 3.82 8.57 2.76
N GLY A 25 3.21 9.70 2.38
CA GLY A 25 3.93 10.91 2.01
C GLY A 25 3.04 12.14 1.89
N LEU A 26 3.64 13.24 1.45
CA LEU A 26 2.97 14.53 1.28
C LEU A 26 3.05 14.98 -0.18
N THR A 27 1.97 15.55 -0.68
CA THR A 27 1.80 16.01 -2.06
C THR A 27 0.91 17.24 -2.10
N ASN A 28 0.59 17.74 -3.29
CA ASN A 28 -0.49 18.71 -3.52
C ASN A 28 -1.75 18.06 -4.15
N GLN A 29 -1.67 16.79 -4.57
CA GLN A 29 -2.73 16.07 -5.27
C GLN A 29 -2.74 14.58 -4.83
N PRO A 30 -3.53 14.20 -3.81
CA PRO A 30 -3.38 12.92 -3.13
C PRO A 30 -3.97 11.74 -3.91
N TYR A 31 -5.02 11.96 -4.70
CA TYR A 31 -5.65 10.93 -5.51
C TYR A 31 -5.16 11.02 -6.96
N GLN A 32 -4.35 10.06 -7.38
CA GLN A 32 -3.87 9.93 -8.75
C GLN A 32 -3.89 8.45 -9.14
N GLN A 33 -4.22 8.19 -10.39
CA GLN A 33 -4.14 6.87 -10.99
C GLN A 33 -3.12 6.93 -12.12
N SER A 34 -2.29 5.89 -12.25
CA SER A 34 -1.42 5.74 -13.39
C SER A 34 -1.73 4.44 -14.13
N THR A 35 -1.74 4.51 -15.45
CA THR A 35 -1.88 3.34 -16.32
C THR A 35 -0.55 2.61 -16.52
N ASP A 36 0.55 3.16 -16.00
CA ASP A 36 1.87 2.54 -16.10
C ASP A 36 2.06 1.47 -15.00
N LEU A 37 1.47 0.30 -15.25
CA LEU A 37 1.53 -0.84 -14.33
C LEU A 37 2.96 -1.36 -14.15
N ALA A 38 3.82 -1.21 -15.16
CA ALA A 38 5.22 -1.62 -15.07
C ALA A 38 5.97 -0.77 -14.03
N LYS A 39 5.74 0.54 -14.03
CA LYS A 39 6.31 1.43 -12.99
C LYS A 39 5.80 1.13 -11.59
N PHE A 40 4.54 0.72 -11.44
CA PHE A 40 4.05 0.21 -10.16
C PHE A 40 4.77 -1.06 -9.72
N GLY A 41 5.04 -2.00 -10.64
CA GLY A 41 5.84 -3.19 -10.35
C GLY A 41 7.29 -2.84 -9.93
N GLU A 42 7.92 -1.89 -10.61
CA GLU A 42 9.26 -1.38 -10.25
C GLU A 42 9.27 -0.76 -8.83
N LEU A 43 8.29 0.10 -8.53
CA LEU A 43 8.14 0.71 -7.20
C LEU A 43 7.89 -0.36 -6.13
N TYR A 44 7.00 -1.31 -6.41
CA TYR A 44 6.68 -2.41 -5.50
C TYR A 44 7.95 -3.20 -5.16
N ASN A 45 8.68 -3.68 -6.17
CA ASN A 45 9.95 -4.41 -5.97
C ASN A 45 11.03 -3.59 -5.25
N LEU A 46 11.08 -2.27 -5.49
CA LEU A 46 11.99 -1.37 -4.78
C LEU A 46 11.66 -1.30 -3.29
N VAL A 47 10.38 -1.35 -2.94
CA VAL A 47 9.88 -1.13 -1.58
C VAL A 47 9.85 -2.44 -0.77
N ILE A 48 9.29 -3.50 -1.33
CA ILE A 48 9.06 -4.78 -0.62
C ILE A 48 10.18 -5.80 -0.84
N GLY A 49 10.88 -5.76 -1.97
CA GLY A 49 11.95 -6.71 -2.31
C GLY A 49 11.42 -7.99 -2.96
N ASN A 50 12.08 -9.12 -2.67
CA ASN A 50 11.76 -10.42 -3.25
C ASN A 50 10.62 -11.07 -2.48
N HIS A 51 9.41 -10.52 -2.62
CA HIS A 51 8.16 -11.05 -2.05
C HIS A 51 7.06 -10.99 -3.11
N GLY A 52 6.18 -11.99 -3.09
CA GLY A 52 4.98 -11.95 -3.92
C GLY A 52 3.90 -11.06 -3.30
N GLY A 53 3.06 -10.48 -4.15
CA GLY A 53 1.87 -9.77 -3.70
C GLY A 53 1.24 -8.88 -4.76
N LEU A 54 0.47 -7.90 -4.30
CA LEU A 54 -0.36 -7.06 -5.16
C LEU A 54 -0.04 -5.58 -4.94
N GLY A 55 0.51 -4.91 -5.95
CA GLY A 55 0.49 -3.46 -6.05
C GLY A 55 -0.91 -2.95 -6.39
N ILE A 56 -1.26 -1.78 -5.87
CA ILE A 56 -2.53 -1.11 -6.17
C ILE A 56 -2.20 0.17 -6.94
N ALA A 57 -2.69 0.26 -8.18
CA ALA A 57 -2.29 1.25 -9.18
C ALA A 57 -2.89 2.65 -8.98
N SER A 58 -2.95 3.11 -7.73
CA SER A 58 -3.41 4.45 -7.38
C SER A 58 -2.72 4.95 -6.13
N THR A 59 -2.69 6.27 -6.00
CA THR A 59 -2.47 6.93 -4.72
C THR A 59 -3.81 7.40 -4.15
N PHE A 60 -3.86 7.51 -2.84
CA PHE A 60 -5.06 7.89 -2.11
C PHE A 60 -4.72 8.91 -1.05
N HIS A 61 -5.67 9.75 -0.68
CA HIS A 61 -5.70 10.32 0.65
C HIS A 61 -6.01 9.20 1.69
N PRO A 62 -5.50 9.26 2.93
CA PRO A 62 -5.85 8.28 3.97
C PRO A 62 -7.36 8.00 4.11
N TYR A 63 -8.18 9.06 4.08
CA TYR A 63 -9.65 8.98 4.10
C TYR A 63 -10.30 8.42 2.83
N GLN A 64 -9.53 7.97 1.84
CA GLN A 64 -10.04 7.25 0.67
C GLN A 64 -9.68 5.76 0.71
N LEU A 65 -9.00 5.27 1.75
CA LEU A 65 -8.59 3.87 1.86
C LEU A 65 -9.74 2.92 2.20
N VAL A 66 -10.83 3.44 2.75
CA VAL A 66 -12.05 2.72 3.13
C VAL A 66 -13.21 3.38 2.42
N ASN A 67 -13.98 2.60 1.66
CA ASN A 67 -15.13 3.12 0.94
C ASN A 67 -16.36 3.25 1.86
N PRO A 68 -17.47 3.89 1.40
CA PRO A 68 -18.67 4.06 2.22
C PRO A 68 -19.36 2.78 2.69
N ALA A 69 -19.03 1.62 2.09
CA ALA A 69 -19.53 0.31 2.51
C ALA A 69 -18.63 -0.36 3.57
N GLY A 70 -17.56 0.32 4.01
CA GLY A 70 -16.58 -0.22 4.97
C GLY A 70 -15.56 -1.16 4.34
N LEU A 71 -15.47 -1.26 3.00
CA LEU A 71 -14.48 -2.11 2.34
C LEU A 71 -13.16 -1.35 2.18
N THR A 72 -12.05 -2.02 2.49
CA THR A 72 -10.71 -1.47 2.32
C THR A 72 -10.20 -1.66 0.90
N VAL A 73 -9.30 -0.76 0.46
CA VAL A 73 -8.69 -0.87 -0.88
C VAL A 73 -7.88 -2.15 -1.05
N TRP A 74 -7.27 -2.65 0.03
CA TRP A 74 -6.57 -3.93 0.07
C TRP A 74 -7.52 -5.11 -0.16
N TYR A 75 -8.67 -5.12 0.53
CA TYR A 75 -9.70 -6.13 0.28
C TYR A 75 -10.18 -6.12 -1.17
N ALA A 76 -10.44 -4.93 -1.72
CA ALA A 76 -10.90 -4.79 -3.10
C ALA A 76 -9.86 -5.33 -4.10
N ALA A 77 -8.57 -5.03 -3.90
CA ALA A 77 -7.48 -5.54 -4.72
C ALA A 77 -7.39 -7.08 -4.67
N TYR A 78 -7.45 -7.66 -3.46
CA TYR A 78 -7.47 -9.11 -3.30
C TYR A 78 -8.68 -9.74 -4.01
N ALA A 79 -9.88 -9.19 -3.80
CA ALA A 79 -11.10 -9.72 -4.42
C ALA A 79 -11.05 -9.68 -5.96
N GLN A 80 -10.52 -8.59 -6.54
CA GLN A 80 -10.30 -8.48 -7.98
C GLN A 80 -9.32 -9.53 -8.52
N PHE A 81 -8.23 -9.78 -7.79
CA PHE A 81 -7.25 -10.80 -8.16
C PHE A 81 -7.81 -12.21 -8.00
N TYR A 82 -8.55 -12.45 -6.92
CA TYR A 82 -9.24 -13.73 -6.67
C TYR A 82 -10.34 -14.02 -7.70
N ALA A 83 -10.92 -13.00 -8.33
CA ALA A 83 -11.91 -13.18 -9.39
C ALA A 83 -11.31 -13.61 -10.73
N GLN A 84 -9.98 -13.64 -10.89
CA GLN A 84 -9.36 -14.03 -12.16
C GLN A 84 -9.62 -15.51 -12.50
N PRO A 85 -9.94 -15.85 -13.77
CA PRO A 85 -10.19 -17.24 -14.18
C PRO A 85 -9.03 -18.20 -13.89
N ASN A 86 -7.80 -17.71 -14.01
CA ASN A 86 -6.56 -18.46 -13.77
C ASN A 86 -5.93 -18.19 -12.39
N ARG A 87 -6.73 -17.74 -11.40
CA ARG A 87 -6.21 -17.33 -10.08
C ARG A 87 -5.27 -18.33 -9.41
N LEU A 88 -5.47 -19.64 -9.59
CA LEU A 88 -4.64 -20.66 -8.94
C LEU A 88 -3.21 -20.66 -9.49
N GLU A 89 -3.05 -20.44 -10.79
CA GLU A 89 -1.74 -20.30 -11.44
C GLU A 89 -1.07 -19.01 -10.98
N LEU A 90 -1.81 -17.90 -10.97
CA LEU A 90 -1.29 -16.60 -10.54
C LEU A 90 -0.85 -16.62 -9.06
N PHE A 91 -1.62 -17.27 -8.18
CA PHE A 91 -1.23 -17.44 -6.78
C PHE A 91 -0.03 -18.39 -6.61
N ALA A 92 0.12 -19.39 -7.49
CA ALA A 92 1.30 -20.26 -7.49
C ALA A 92 2.55 -19.47 -7.89
N GLU A 93 2.48 -18.66 -8.95
CA GLU A 93 3.56 -17.75 -9.35
C GLU A 93 3.92 -16.75 -8.24
N MET A 94 2.91 -16.17 -7.60
CA MET A 94 3.10 -15.27 -6.45
C MET A 94 3.82 -15.95 -5.28
N THR A 95 3.55 -17.23 -5.06
CA THR A 95 4.09 -17.96 -3.89
C THR A 95 5.47 -18.55 -4.18
N VAL A 96 5.66 -19.14 -5.36
CA VAL A 96 6.88 -19.87 -5.75
C VAL A 96 7.92 -18.93 -6.35
N GLU A 97 7.51 -18.14 -7.34
CA GLU A 97 8.39 -17.21 -8.06
C GLU A 97 8.44 -15.83 -7.38
N LYS A 98 7.69 -15.65 -6.28
CA LYS A 98 7.54 -14.38 -5.58
C LYS A 98 7.07 -13.27 -6.54
N ALA A 99 6.24 -13.64 -7.52
CA ALA A 99 5.74 -12.73 -8.54
C ALA A 99 4.83 -11.66 -7.93
N SER A 100 4.96 -10.45 -8.47
CA SER A 100 4.16 -9.29 -8.09
C SER A 100 3.18 -8.95 -9.21
N PHE A 101 1.93 -8.71 -8.84
CA PHE A 101 0.89 -8.29 -9.79
C PHE A 101 0.37 -6.91 -9.40
N VAL A 102 -0.30 -6.25 -10.33
CA VAL A 102 -0.86 -4.92 -10.10
C VAL A 102 -2.35 -4.92 -10.40
N THR A 103 -3.12 -4.32 -9.50
CA THR A 103 -4.58 -4.17 -9.61
C THR A 103 -4.96 -2.70 -9.71
N VAL A 104 -6.07 -2.40 -10.39
CA VAL A 104 -6.62 -1.05 -10.45
C VAL A 104 -7.82 -0.97 -9.50
N PRO A 105 -7.79 -0.13 -8.47
CA PRO A 105 -8.86 -0.05 -7.49
C PRO A 105 -10.16 0.45 -8.13
N PRO A 106 -11.33 0.01 -7.62
CA PRO A 106 -12.62 0.51 -8.11
C PRO A 106 -12.77 2.02 -7.93
N ALA A 107 -13.58 2.65 -8.80
CA ALA A 107 -13.88 4.08 -8.73
C ALA A 107 -14.58 4.52 -7.42
N SER A 108 -15.16 3.57 -6.66
CA SER A 108 -15.78 3.85 -5.36
C SER A 108 -14.81 4.32 -4.27
N PHE A 109 -13.49 4.26 -4.52
CA PHE A 109 -12.46 4.83 -3.65
C PHE A 109 -11.99 6.23 -4.09
N ALA A 110 -12.59 6.82 -5.14
CA ALA A 110 -12.22 8.18 -5.59
C ALA A 110 -12.76 9.28 -4.66
N GLU A 111 -13.82 9.00 -3.90
CA GLU A 111 -14.43 9.96 -2.99
C GLU A 111 -13.86 9.83 -1.58
N PHE A 112 -13.71 10.98 -0.90
CA PHE A 112 -13.36 10.99 0.51
C PHE A 112 -14.47 10.35 1.34
N HIS A 113 -14.09 9.43 2.21
CA HIS A 113 -14.94 8.94 3.28
C HIS A 113 -14.31 9.33 4.62
N VAL A 114 -14.93 10.29 5.30
CA VAL A 114 -14.41 10.82 6.55
C VAL A 114 -14.46 9.73 7.62
N TRP A 115 -13.28 9.29 8.05
CA TRP A 115 -13.14 8.50 9.27
C TRP A 115 -13.57 9.36 10.47
N PRO A 116 -13.95 8.77 11.61
CA PRO A 116 -14.25 9.56 12.81
C PRO A 116 -13.13 10.53 13.20
N ASP A 117 -11.88 10.20 12.87
CA ASP A 117 -10.72 11.07 13.01
C ASP A 117 -10.59 12.04 11.82
N THR A 118 -10.75 13.34 12.09
CA THR A 118 -10.73 14.43 11.10
C THR A 118 -9.41 15.21 11.07
N ARG A 119 -8.38 14.80 11.81
CA ARG A 119 -7.16 15.61 12.01
C ARG A 119 -6.36 15.90 10.73
N LEU A 120 -6.53 15.13 9.66
CA LEU A 120 -5.88 15.40 8.38
C LEU A 120 -6.64 16.39 7.49
N THR A 121 -7.83 16.83 7.92
CA THR A 121 -8.60 17.85 7.19
C THR A 121 -7.95 19.23 7.32
N THR A 122 -8.12 20.06 6.29
CA THR A 122 -7.64 21.45 6.30
C THR A 122 -8.33 22.30 7.36
N ASP A 123 -9.60 22.01 7.67
CA ASP A 123 -10.36 22.73 8.69
C ASP A 123 -9.77 22.55 10.09
N GLU A 124 -9.31 21.33 10.40
CA GLU A 124 -8.69 21.02 11.70
C GLU A 124 -7.19 21.34 11.74
N ASN A 125 -6.47 21.08 10.64
CA ASN A 125 -5.04 21.36 10.52
C ASN A 125 -4.74 22.00 9.15
N PRO A 126 -4.73 23.35 9.06
CA PRO A 126 -4.54 24.07 7.79
C PRO A 126 -3.27 23.72 7.02
N ILE A 127 -2.23 23.24 7.71
CA ILE A 127 -0.97 22.82 7.09
C ILE A 127 -1.16 21.69 6.07
N PHE A 128 -2.13 20.80 6.30
CA PHE A 128 -2.47 19.72 5.37
C PHE A 128 -3.26 20.19 4.15
N GLY A 129 -3.69 21.45 4.10
CA GLY A 129 -4.14 22.08 2.85
C GLY A 129 -3.00 22.41 1.89
N ARG A 130 -1.77 22.56 2.41
CA ARG A 130 -0.56 22.80 1.62
C ARG A 130 0.24 21.52 1.37
N PHE A 131 0.36 20.69 2.39
CA PHE A 131 1.05 19.40 2.35
C PHE A 131 0.02 18.29 2.51
N VAL A 132 -0.65 17.93 1.42
CA VAL A 132 -1.77 17.00 1.43
C VAL A 132 -1.25 15.57 1.63
N PRO A 133 -1.75 14.81 2.64
CA PRO A 133 -1.38 13.42 2.85
C PRO A 133 -1.74 12.52 1.66
N PHE A 134 -0.81 11.66 1.24
CA PHE A 134 -1.09 10.56 0.33
C PHE A 134 -0.53 9.23 0.83
N VAL A 135 -1.11 8.16 0.33
CA VAL A 135 -0.71 6.78 0.54
C VAL A 135 -0.71 6.01 -0.77
N ILE A 136 0.23 5.07 -0.92
CA ILE A 136 0.28 4.09 -1.99
C ILE A 136 0.14 2.70 -1.34
N PRO A 137 -1.05 2.09 -1.39
CA PRO A 137 -1.32 0.84 -0.71
C PRO A 137 -0.87 -0.35 -1.55
N PHE A 138 -0.52 -1.45 -0.88
CA PHE A 138 -0.17 -2.70 -1.52
C PHE A 138 -0.31 -3.88 -0.54
N LEU A 139 -0.54 -5.07 -1.07
CA LEU A 139 -0.58 -6.33 -0.31
C LEU A 139 0.74 -7.06 -0.50
N VAL A 140 1.26 -7.65 0.58
CA VAL A 140 2.43 -8.54 0.51
C VAL A 140 2.05 -9.90 1.09
N ARG A 141 2.39 -10.98 0.38
CA ARG A 141 2.24 -12.33 0.91
C ARG A 141 3.16 -12.48 2.13
N LYS A 142 2.60 -12.90 3.26
CA LYS A 142 3.38 -13.14 4.48
C LYS A 142 4.48 -14.18 4.20
N ASP A 143 5.72 -13.80 4.49
CA ASP A 143 6.94 -14.58 4.31
C ASP A 143 7.85 -14.31 5.53
N PRO A 144 8.64 -15.29 6.01
CA PRO A 144 9.59 -15.08 7.10
C PRO A 144 10.72 -14.08 6.78
N GLU A 145 11.01 -13.80 5.51
CA GLU A 145 12.01 -12.82 5.12
C GLU A 145 11.54 -11.39 5.39
N LEU A 146 12.45 -10.56 5.91
CA LEU A 146 12.24 -9.12 6.04
C LEU A 146 12.02 -8.46 4.67
N LEU A 147 11.11 -7.49 4.64
CA LEU A 147 10.89 -6.64 3.47
C LEU A 147 12.14 -5.82 3.18
N ARG A 148 12.27 -5.35 1.94
CA ARG A 148 13.44 -4.58 1.53
C ARG A 148 13.61 -3.32 2.37
N TRP A 149 12.56 -2.54 2.64
CA TRP A 149 12.71 -1.37 3.50
C TRP A 149 13.25 -1.75 4.89
N ASP A 150 12.81 -2.85 5.49
CA ASP A 150 13.27 -3.28 6.82
C ASP A 150 14.75 -3.63 6.80
N LYS A 151 15.19 -4.33 5.74
CA LYS A 151 16.61 -4.64 5.50
C LYS A 151 17.45 -3.37 5.34
N GLU A 152 16.97 -2.39 4.59
CA GLU A 152 17.67 -1.12 4.37
C GLU A 152 17.80 -0.32 5.68
N PHE A 153 16.71 -0.22 6.47
CA PHE A 153 16.74 0.46 7.78
C PHE A 153 17.63 -0.26 8.79
N ALA A 154 17.58 -1.59 8.84
CA ALA A 154 18.45 -2.39 9.71
C ALA A 154 19.93 -2.20 9.33
N THR A 155 20.25 -2.22 8.03
CA THR A 155 21.62 -2.02 7.50
C THR A 155 22.15 -0.62 7.78
N ALA A 156 21.27 0.38 7.79
CA ALA A 156 21.65 1.76 8.08
C ALA A 156 22.01 1.97 9.56
N GLU A 157 21.54 1.14 10.49
CA GLU A 157 21.81 1.23 11.94
C GLU A 157 21.57 2.64 12.53
N GLY A 158 20.58 3.36 11.98
CA GLY A 158 20.26 4.75 12.38
C GLY A 158 21.13 5.83 11.72
N ASP A 159 22.11 5.46 10.89
CA ASP A 159 22.91 6.41 10.10
C ASP A 159 22.10 6.94 8.90
N LYS A 160 21.69 8.20 9.01
CA LYS A 160 20.93 8.91 7.96
C LYS A 160 21.64 8.93 6.62
N SER A 161 22.98 8.97 6.60
CA SER A 161 23.75 9.03 5.34
C SER A 161 23.69 7.72 4.57
N ARG A 162 23.54 6.58 5.29
CA ARG A 162 23.44 5.24 4.69
C ARG A 162 22.06 4.94 4.12
N ILE A 163 21.00 5.44 4.76
CA ILE A 163 19.62 5.22 4.28
C ILE A 163 19.22 6.22 3.17
N ALA A 164 19.90 7.37 3.08
CA ALA A 164 19.55 8.44 2.15
C ALA A 164 19.47 8.00 0.67
N PRO A 165 20.39 7.17 0.12
CA PRO A 165 20.28 6.70 -1.26
C PRO A 165 19.01 5.90 -1.53
N TYR A 166 18.62 5.02 -0.60
CA TYR A 166 17.40 4.23 -0.70
C TYR A 166 16.16 5.13 -0.69
N LEU A 167 16.07 6.05 0.28
CA LEU A 167 14.94 7.00 0.36
C LEU A 167 14.86 7.90 -0.87
N LYS A 168 16.00 8.32 -1.43
CA LYS A 168 16.04 9.08 -2.69
C LYS A 168 15.51 8.25 -3.85
N ALA A 169 15.94 7.00 -3.99
CA ALA A 169 15.45 6.11 -5.05
C ALA A 169 13.94 5.89 -4.96
N VAL A 170 13.40 5.70 -3.75
CA VAL A 170 11.95 5.56 -3.53
C VAL A 170 11.21 6.84 -3.89
N ASN A 171 11.70 8.01 -3.48
CA ASN A 171 11.11 9.29 -3.86
C ASN A 171 11.13 9.52 -5.39
N GLU A 172 12.22 9.18 -6.06
CA GLU A 172 12.29 9.27 -7.53
C GLU A 172 11.31 8.29 -8.20
N ALA A 173 11.17 7.09 -7.64
CA ALA A 173 10.31 6.05 -8.18
C ALA A 173 8.81 6.34 -8.05
N ILE A 174 8.36 7.25 -7.17
CA ILE A 174 6.93 7.61 -7.09
C ILE A 174 6.52 8.66 -8.12
N HIS A 175 7.46 9.39 -8.73
CA HIS A 175 7.14 10.55 -9.56
C HIS A 175 6.31 10.26 -10.83
N PHE A 176 6.24 9.00 -11.27
CA PHE A 176 5.37 8.62 -12.39
C PHE A 176 3.88 8.69 -12.04
N VAL A 177 3.52 8.61 -10.75
CA VAL A 177 2.13 8.69 -10.26
C VAL A 177 1.90 9.80 -9.24
N GLN A 178 2.97 10.36 -8.68
CA GLN A 178 2.95 11.50 -7.78
C GLN A 178 4.03 12.50 -8.20
N PRO A 179 3.77 13.33 -9.23
CA PRO A 179 4.74 14.32 -9.67
C PRO A 179 5.16 15.30 -8.56
N ALA A 180 6.31 15.95 -8.74
CA ALA A 180 6.75 17.00 -7.82
C ALA A 180 5.65 18.07 -7.63
N PRO A 181 5.41 18.56 -6.39
CA PRO A 181 6.28 18.46 -5.22
C PRO A 181 5.94 17.32 -4.23
N ALA A 182 5.67 16.10 -4.70
CA ALA A 182 5.44 14.96 -3.80
C ALA A 182 6.73 14.38 -3.18
N PHE A 183 6.63 13.88 -1.95
CA PHE A 183 7.70 13.13 -1.29
C PHE A 183 7.18 12.13 -0.25
N VAL A 184 8.00 11.12 0.04
CA VAL A 184 7.72 10.00 0.95
C VAL A 184 8.22 10.31 2.34
N LEU A 185 7.36 10.10 3.33
CA LEU A 185 7.68 10.19 4.75
C LEU A 185 8.10 8.84 5.33
N GLY A 186 7.53 7.74 4.85
CA GLY A 186 7.89 6.41 5.29
C GLY A 186 6.99 5.29 4.77
N PHE A 187 7.04 4.16 5.48
CA PHE A 187 6.30 2.94 5.19
C PHE A 187 5.54 2.49 6.44
N GLY A 188 4.49 1.69 6.27
CA GLY A 188 3.75 1.14 7.39
C GLY A 188 2.83 0.00 7.00
N GLU A 189 2.41 -0.75 8.02
CA GLU A 189 1.32 -1.72 7.92
C GLU A 189 0.00 -1.05 8.31
N PHE A 190 -1.08 -1.42 7.63
CA PHE A 190 -2.43 -0.96 7.90
C PHE A 190 -3.13 -1.96 8.80
N ASP A 191 -3.50 -1.51 9.99
CA ASP A 191 -4.37 -2.24 10.89
C ASP A 191 -5.81 -1.74 10.71
N GLU A 192 -6.68 -2.59 10.17
CA GLU A 192 -8.10 -2.26 9.97
C GLU A 192 -8.83 -2.01 11.31
N GLN A 193 -8.31 -2.54 12.43
CA GLN A 193 -8.87 -2.31 13.76
C GLN A 193 -8.42 -0.99 14.39
N GLN A 194 -7.31 -0.42 13.90
CA GLN A 194 -6.72 0.82 14.39
C GLN A 194 -6.30 1.74 13.22
N PRO A 195 -7.23 2.12 12.33
CA PRO A 195 -6.92 2.94 11.17
C PRO A 195 -6.32 4.31 11.55
N GLU A 196 -6.62 4.82 12.75
CA GLU A 196 -6.05 6.04 13.32
C GLU A 196 -4.52 6.01 13.44
N LEU A 197 -3.89 4.84 13.52
CA LEU A 197 -2.42 4.74 13.54
C LEU A 197 -1.78 5.31 12.27
N LEU A 198 -2.48 5.25 11.13
CA LEU A 198 -2.03 5.93 9.91
C LEU A 198 -2.11 7.46 10.07
N VAL A 199 -3.17 7.97 10.69
CA VAL A 199 -3.33 9.40 10.96
C VAL A 199 -2.22 9.90 11.89
N GLU A 200 -1.91 9.16 12.96
CA GLU A 200 -0.83 9.49 13.90
C GLU A 200 0.52 9.65 13.20
N LYS A 201 0.81 8.84 12.18
CA LYS A 201 2.07 8.97 11.41
C LYS A 201 2.20 10.35 10.76
N PHE A 202 1.12 10.88 10.16
CA PHE A 202 1.14 12.22 9.58
C PHE A 202 1.17 13.32 10.64
N ILE A 203 0.39 13.16 11.72
CA ILE A 203 0.36 14.13 12.82
C ILE A 203 1.72 14.25 13.50
N SER A 204 2.44 13.14 13.67
CA SER A 204 3.80 13.15 14.24
C SER A 204 4.81 13.96 13.42
N CYS A 205 4.57 14.12 12.11
CA CYS A 205 5.41 14.91 11.21
C CYS A 205 4.97 16.38 11.13
N ARG A 206 3.79 16.73 11.67
CA ARG A 206 3.17 18.05 11.49
C ARG A 206 4.09 19.20 11.89
N ASP A 207 4.73 19.08 13.06
CA ASP A 207 5.55 20.16 13.61
C ASP A 207 6.82 20.41 12.78
N MET A 208 7.24 19.45 11.94
CA MET A 208 8.34 19.63 10.97
C MET A 208 7.92 20.40 9.71
N LEU A 209 6.63 20.61 9.50
CA LEU A 209 6.05 21.27 8.33
C LEU A 209 5.70 22.75 8.58
N LEU A 210 5.70 23.18 9.86
CA LEU A 210 5.46 24.55 10.30
C LEU A 210 6.68 25.45 10.07
#